data_AF-W1U530-F1
#
_entry.id   AF-W1U530-F1
#
_cell.length_a   1.000
_cell.length_b   1.000
_cell.length_c   1.000
_cell.angle_alpha   90.00
_cell.angle_beta   90.00
_cell.angle_gamma   90.00
#
_symmetry.space_group_name_H-M   'P 1'
#
loop_
_entity.id
_entity.type
_entity.pdbx_description
1 polymer ?
#
loop_
_entity_poly.entity_id
_entity_poly.type
_entity_poly.pdbx_seq_one_letter_code
_entity_poly.pdbx_strand_id
1 'polypeptide(L)'
;MSEQARALMVNISTITRQGIDAIRYTPVNPRGLVIWYHGWSSKMAGQELRALAFANAGWEVIVPAAIYHDNRGEIDYEDPKSYPYFWKTLFQ
;
A
#
# COMPACT_ATOMS: atom_id res chain seq x y z
N MET A 1 19.59 -4.22 -25.58
CA MET A 1 19.25 -4.23 -24.14
C MET A 1 18.95 -5.66 -23.77
N SER A 2 19.63 -6.22 -22.76
CA SER A 2 19.44 -7.61 -22.36
C SER A 2 18.10 -7.80 -21.64
N GLU A 3 17.54 -9.00 -21.72
CA GLU A 3 16.28 -9.42 -21.08
C GLU A 3 16.28 -9.16 -19.56
N GLN A 4 17.46 -9.12 -18.95
CA GLN A 4 17.68 -8.79 -17.53
C GLN A 4 17.43 -7.32 -17.19
N ALA A 5 17.49 -6.39 -18.15
CA ALA A 5 17.21 -4.96 -17.93
C ALA A 5 15.70 -4.64 -17.87
N ARG A 6 14.82 -5.60 -18.22
CA ARG A 6 13.36 -5.43 -18.11
C ARG A 6 12.82 -5.54 -16.67
N ALA A 7 13.62 -6.03 -15.72
CA ALA A 7 13.14 -6.51 -14.43
C ALA A 7 12.78 -5.43 -13.39
N LEU A 8 12.97 -4.12 -13.63
CA LEU A 8 12.78 -3.10 -12.58
C LEU A 8 12.29 -1.73 -13.09
N MET A 9 11.54 -1.67 -14.19
CA MET A 9 10.92 -0.41 -14.63
C MET A 9 9.58 -0.16 -13.91
N VAL A 10 9.61 -0.17 -12.57
CA VAL A 10 8.48 0.23 -11.73
C VAL A 10 8.80 1.60 -11.15
N ASN A 11 8.01 2.62 -11.50
CA ASN A 11 8.10 3.93 -10.88
C ASN A 11 7.39 3.90 -9.52
N ILE A 12 8.07 4.32 -8.46
CA ILE A 12 7.54 4.35 -7.10
C ILE A 12 7.40 5.81 -6.68
N SER A 13 6.22 6.19 -6.22
CA SER A 13 5.94 7.56 -5.79
C SER A 13 4.97 7.58 -4.62
N THR A 14 5.14 8.54 -3.72
CA THR A 14 4.10 8.87 -2.73
C THR A 14 3.06 9.77 -3.38
N ILE A 15 1.79 9.47 -3.17
CA ILE A 15 0.65 10.27 -3.61
C ILE A 15 -0.25 10.59 -2.42
N THR A 16 -0.91 11.74 -2.45
CA THR A 16 -1.93 12.10 -1.45
C THR A 16 -3.23 12.44 -2.17
N ARG A 17 -4.33 11.83 -1.74
CA ARG A 17 -5.68 12.12 -2.27
C ARG A 17 -6.66 12.25 -1.12
N GLN A 18 -7.37 13.39 -1.08
CA GLN A 18 -8.33 13.71 -0.02
C GLN A 18 -7.75 13.55 1.40
N GLY A 19 -6.46 13.91 1.57
CA GLY A 19 -5.74 13.78 2.84
C GLY A 19 -5.26 12.37 3.19
N ILE A 20 -5.50 11.37 2.34
CA ILE A 20 -5.01 10.00 2.52
C ILE A 20 -3.73 9.84 1.71
N ASP A 21 -2.63 9.53 2.40
CA ASP A 21 -1.36 9.19 1.74
C ASP A 21 -1.42 7.75 1.22
N ALA A 22 -0.71 7.51 0.12
CA ALA A 22 -0.52 6.20 -0.46
C ALA A 22 0.84 6.09 -1.15
N ILE A 23 1.38 4.87 -1.24
CA ILE A 23 2.52 4.57 -2.11
C ILE A 23 1.98 3.96 -3.40
N ARG A 24 2.34 4.55 -4.54
CA ARG A 24 1.97 4.11 -5.88
C ARG A 24 3.17 3.46 -6.58
N TYR A 25 2.96 2.26 -7.08
CA TYR A 25 3.90 1.47 -7.87
C TYR A 25 3.35 1.35 -9.30
N THR A 26 4.01 1.99 -10.26
CA THR A 26 3.54 2.11 -11.64
C THR A 26 4.48 1.38 -12.59
N PRO A 27 4.08 0.25 -13.19
CA PRO A 27 4.85 -0.36 -14.27
C PRO A 27 4.76 0.47 -15.56
N VAL A 28 5.68 0.26 -16.50
CA VAL A 28 5.74 0.99 -17.79
C VAL A 28 4.43 0.92 -18.58
N ASN A 29 3.74 -0.22 -18.55
CA ASN A 29 2.49 -0.43 -19.26
C ASN A 29 1.48 -1.16 -18.36
N PRO A 30 0.74 -0.43 -17.50
CA PRO A 30 -0.19 -1.04 -16.56
C PRO A 30 -1.36 -1.71 -17.27
N ARG A 31 -1.64 -2.98 -16.93
CA ARG A 31 -2.81 -3.72 -17.45
C ARG A 31 -4.08 -3.52 -16.62
N GLY A 32 -3.96 -2.87 -15.47
CA GLY A 32 -5.04 -2.62 -14.53
C GLY A 32 -4.51 -2.07 -13.21
N LEU A 33 -5.43 -1.79 -12.29
CA LEU A 33 -5.15 -1.20 -10.98
C LEU A 33 -5.50 -2.18 -9.86
N VAL A 34 -4.60 -2.31 -8.89
CA VAL A 34 -4.80 -2.99 -7.60
C VAL A 34 -4.74 -1.94 -6.50
N ILE A 35 -5.78 -1.86 -5.69
CA ILE A 35 -5.76 -1.12 -4.42
C ILE A 35 -5.48 -2.13 -3.31
N TRP A 36 -4.31 -2.02 -2.68
CA TRP A 36 -3.81 -2.99 -1.71
C TRP A 36 -3.85 -2.41 -0.30
N TYR A 37 -4.87 -2.78 0.47
CA TYR A 37 -4.94 -2.47 1.90
C TYR A 37 -4.03 -3.43 2.69
N HIS A 38 -3.22 -2.87 3.59
CA HIS A 38 -2.40 -3.65 4.50
C HIS A 38 -3.19 -4.10 5.73
N GLY A 39 -2.64 -5.08 6.47
CA GLY A 39 -3.28 -5.63 7.66
C GLY A 39 -3.19 -4.71 8.88
N TRP A 40 -3.96 -5.08 9.91
CA TRP A 40 -3.84 -4.56 11.28
C TRP A 40 -2.39 -4.67 11.75
N SER A 41 -1.90 -3.64 12.46
CA SER A 41 -0.51 -3.47 12.91
C SER A 41 0.57 -3.36 11.82
N SER A 42 0.20 -3.25 10.55
CA SER A 42 1.12 -3.00 9.44
C SER A 42 1.12 -1.54 8.99
N LYS A 43 1.93 -1.20 7.98
CA LYS A 43 2.02 0.15 7.40
C LYS A 43 2.28 0.09 5.91
N MET A 44 2.02 1.17 5.18
CA MET A 44 2.21 1.23 3.73
C MET A 44 3.59 0.72 3.30
N ALA A 45 4.65 1.23 3.93
CA ALA A 45 6.03 0.87 3.61
C ALA A 45 6.34 -0.62 3.83
N GLY A 46 5.61 -1.30 4.72
CA GLY A 46 5.78 -2.74 4.98
C GLY A 46 5.26 -3.63 3.85
N GLN A 47 4.60 -3.06 2.84
CA GLN A 47 4.01 -3.81 1.72
C GLN A 47 4.84 -3.79 0.44
N GLU A 48 6.03 -3.17 0.46
CA GLU A 48 6.84 -2.94 -0.74
C GLU A 48 7.10 -4.22 -1.55
N LEU A 49 7.53 -5.31 -0.92
CA LEU A 49 7.81 -6.56 -1.63
C LEU A 49 6.58 -7.09 -2.39
N ARG A 50 5.39 -7.02 -1.78
CA ARG A 50 4.14 -7.47 -2.40
C ARG A 50 3.71 -6.54 -3.53
N ALA A 51 3.81 -5.23 -3.30
CA ALA A 51 3.47 -4.24 -4.31
C ALA A 51 4.39 -4.33 -5.54
N LEU A 52 5.70 -4.53 -5.33
CA LEU A 52 6.66 -4.79 -6.40
C LEU A 52 6.38 -6.09 -7.14
N ALA A 53 5.94 -7.16 -6.46
CA ALA A 53 5.56 -8.40 -7.14
C ALA A 53 4.38 -8.19 -8.09
N PHE A 54 3.32 -7.49 -7.66
CA PHE A 54 2.19 -7.14 -8.52
C PHE A 54 2.59 -6.18 -9.64
N ALA A 55 3.42 -5.18 -9.35
CA ALA A 55 3.88 -4.20 -10.34
C ALA A 55 4.74 -4.82 -11.44
N ASN A 56 5.67 -5.70 -11.07
CA ASN A 56 6.45 -6.47 -12.04
C ASN A 56 5.58 -7.46 -12.84
N ALA A 57 4.44 -7.89 -12.29
CA ALA A 57 3.42 -8.64 -13.02
C ALA A 57 2.49 -7.75 -13.88
N GLY A 58 2.81 -6.46 -14.03
CA GLY A 58 2.14 -5.51 -14.93
C GLY A 58 0.96 -4.76 -14.33
N TRP A 59 0.69 -4.87 -13.03
CA TRP A 59 -0.40 -4.14 -12.36
C TRP A 59 0.08 -2.83 -11.76
N GLU A 60 -0.64 -1.73 -11.94
CA GLU A 60 -0.45 -0.58 -11.07
C GLU A 60 -0.93 -0.93 -9.66
N VAL A 61 -0.17 -0.58 -8.64
CA VAL A 61 -0.52 -0.85 -7.25
C VAL A 61 -0.55 0.44 -6.46
N ILE A 62 -1.64 0.68 -5.74
CA ILE A 62 -1.75 1.76 -4.76
C ILE A 62 -1.90 1.13 -3.37
N VAL A 63 -0.97 1.45 -2.47
CA VAL A 63 -1.00 1.03 -1.06
C VAL A 63 -1.38 2.25 -0.23
N PRO A 64 -2.66 2.47 0.10
CA PRO A 64 -3.10 3.61 0.90
C PRO A 64 -2.86 3.39 2.40
N ALA A 65 -2.73 4.49 3.14
CA ALA A 65 -2.78 4.51 4.58
C ALA A 65 -4.16 4.05 5.08
N ALA A 66 -4.18 2.98 5.85
CA ALA A 66 -5.39 2.53 6.53
C ALA A 66 -5.79 3.50 7.66
N ILE A 67 -7.05 3.47 8.10
CA ILE A 67 -7.51 4.28 9.24
C ILE A 67 -6.72 3.85 10.49
N TYR A 68 -6.29 4.83 11.30
CA TYR A 68 -5.42 4.62 12.47
C TYR A 68 -4.03 4.06 12.14
N HIS A 69 -3.56 4.24 10.90
CA HIS A 69 -2.20 3.92 10.49
C HIS A 69 -1.54 5.10 9.74
N ASP A 70 -0.21 5.12 9.73
CA ASP A 70 0.62 6.09 8.98
C ASP A 70 0.17 7.55 9.22
N ASN A 71 -0.20 8.27 8.16
CA ASN A 71 -0.61 9.68 8.24
C ASN A 71 -2.04 9.87 8.80
N ARG A 72 -2.76 8.78 9.09
CA ARG A 72 -4.13 8.77 9.62
C ARG A 72 -4.18 8.43 11.11
N GLY A 73 -3.08 8.69 11.81
CA GLY A 73 -2.85 8.36 13.22
C GLY A 73 -2.15 7.01 13.38
N GLU A 74 -1.60 6.76 14.55
CA GLU A 74 -1.01 5.47 14.92
C GLU A 74 -1.44 5.17 16.36
N ILE A 75 -1.84 3.93 16.62
CA ILE A 75 -2.29 3.47 17.95
C ILE A 75 -1.45 2.26 18.37
N ASP A 76 -1.51 1.91 19.65
CA ASP A 76 -0.93 0.65 20.12
C ASP A 76 -1.82 -0.51 19.67
N TYR A 77 -1.43 -1.20 18.61
CA TYR A 77 -2.21 -2.29 18.02
C TYR A 77 -2.26 -3.57 18.90
N GLU A 78 -1.36 -3.67 19.88
CA GLU A 78 -1.26 -4.81 20.80
C GLU A 78 -2.03 -4.55 22.11
N ASP A 79 -2.44 -3.30 22.39
CA ASP A 79 -3.33 -2.99 23.52
C ASP A 79 -4.73 -3.56 23.25
N PRO A 80 -5.28 -4.43 24.11
CA PRO A 80 -6.67 -4.90 24.00
C PRO A 80 -7.71 -3.78 23.92
N LYS A 81 -7.42 -2.59 24.46
CA LYS A 81 -8.27 -1.40 24.35
C LYS A 81 -8.36 -0.85 22.93
N SER A 82 -7.45 -1.26 22.03
CA SER A 82 -7.44 -0.86 20.62
C SER A 82 -8.37 -1.70 19.74
N TYR A 83 -8.83 -2.87 20.21
CA TYR A 83 -9.73 -3.77 19.46
C TYR A 83 -11.05 -3.12 18.99
N PRO A 84 -11.71 -2.25 19.77
CA PRO A 84 -12.87 -1.51 19.28
C PRO A 84 -12.57 -0.66 18.04
N TYR A 85 -11.34 -0.13 17.90
CA TYR A 85 -10.92 0.64 16.73
C TYR A 85 -10.71 -0.25 15.50
N PHE A 86 -10.21 -1.48 15.67
CA PHE A 86 -10.12 -2.47 14.59
C PHE A 86 -11.48 -2.69 13.93
N TRP A 87 -12.51 -2.98 14.73
CA TRP A 87 -13.86 -3.18 14.23
C TRP A 87 -14.43 -1.92 13.58
N LYS A 88 -14.19 -0.74 14.18
CA LYS A 88 -14.59 0.54 13.57
C LYS A 88 -13.90 0.80 12.23
N THR A 89 -12.70 0.31 12.01
CA THR A 89 -11.99 0.44 10.72
C THR A 89 -12.61 -0.45 9.65
N LEU A 90 -13.04 -1.68 10.01
CA LEU A 90 -13.61 -2.63 9.05
C LEU A 90 -15.04 -2.29 8.60
N PHE A 91 -15.82 -1.58 9.40
CA PHE A 91 -17.23 -1.27 9.13
C PHE A 91 -17.50 0.14 8.56
N GLN A 92 -16.49 0.83 8.03
CA GLN A 92 -16.66 2.10 7.30
C GLN A 92 -16.79 1.86 5.80
#